data_AF-A3THB1-F1
#
_entry.id   AF-A3THB1-F1
#
_cell.length_a   1.000
_cell.length_b   1.000
_cell.length_c   1.000
_cell.angle_alpha   90.00
_cell.angle_beta   90.00
_cell.angle_gamma   90.00
#
_symmetry.space_group_name_H-M   'P 1'
#
loop_
_entity.id
_entity.type
_entity.pdbx_description
1 polymer ?
#
loop_
_entity_poly.entity_id
_entity_poly.type
_entity_poly.pdbx_seq_one_letter_code
_entity_poly.pdbx_strand_id
1 'polypeptide(L)' 'MAIEQFVAGDRVCHDSHGLGRVLSIDTGGATVDFGGSTLRIETPFRKMTKL' A
#
# COMPACT_ATOMS: atom_id res chain seq x y z
N MET A 1 -0.35 10.45 17.63
CA MET A 1 -0.42 10.36 16.16
C MET A 1 -0.32 8.90 15.80
N ALA A 2 -1.38 8.29 15.30
CA ALA A 2 -1.35 6.88 14.88
C ALA A 2 -0.76 6.84 13.47
N ILE A 3 0.40 6.21 13.29
CA ILE A 3 0.87 5.84 11.97
C ILE A 3 -0.09 4.77 11.47
N GLU A 4 -0.78 5.04 10.37
CA GLU A 4 -1.69 4.08 9.77
C GLU A 4 -0.87 2.83 9.39
N GLN A 5 -1.11 1.72 10.08
CA GLN A 5 -0.41 0.47 9.84
C GLN A 5 -1.20 -0.33 8.82
N PHE A 6 -0.60 -0.51 7.65
CA PHE A 6 -1.07 -1.44 6.64
C PHE A 6 -0.69 -2.87 7.05
N VAL A 7 -1.51 -3.84 6.66
CA VAL A 7 -1.24 -5.27 6.80
C VAL A 7 -1.53 -5.99 5.49
N ALA A 8 -0.92 -7.16 5.30
CA ALA A 8 -1.19 -8.00 4.15
C ALA A 8 -2.70 -8.30 4.04
N GLY A 9 -3.24 -8.13 2.84
CA GLY A 9 -4.66 -8.31 2.53
C GLY A 9 -5.49 -7.03 2.54
N ASP A 10 -4.99 -5.94 3.13
CA ASP A 10 -5.67 -4.64 3.13
C ASP A 10 -5.94 -4.16 1.70
N ARG A 11 -7.11 -3.57 1.49
CA ARG A 11 -7.41 -2.83 0.26
C ARG A 11 -6.96 -1.40 0.43
N VAL A 12 -6.35 -0.87 -0.61
CA VAL A 12 -5.81 0.49 -0.63
C VAL A 12 -6.18 1.17 -1.94
N CYS A 13 -6.20 2.50 -1.93
CA CYS A 13 -6.21 3.32 -3.12
C CYS A 13 -4.89 4.08 -3.20
N HIS A 14 -4.26 4.09 -4.37
CA HIS A 14 -3.11 4.92 -4.64
C HIS A 14 -3.46 5.94 -5.73
N ASP A 15 -3.22 7.23 -5.50
CA ASP A 15 -3.68 8.31 -6.40
C ASP A 15 -3.28 8.11 -7.88
N SER A 16 -2.09 7.54 -8.13
CA SER A 16 -1.59 7.28 -9.48
C SER A 16 -1.94 5.91 -10.06
N HIS A 17 -2.25 4.91 -9.22
CA HIS A 17 -2.39 3.51 -9.65
C HIS A 17 -3.80 2.96 -9.43
N GLY A 18 -4.66 3.70 -8.74
CA GLY A 18 -6.00 3.28 -8.40
C GLY A 18 -6.03 2.25 -7.28
N LEU A 19 -6.93 1.29 -7.40
CA LEU A 19 -7.19 0.31 -6.35
C LEU A 19 -6.13 -0.79 -6.32
N GLY A 20 -5.66 -1.11 -5.13
CA GLY A 20 -4.71 -2.18 -4.92
C GLY A 20 -4.96 -2.98 -3.65
N ARG A 21 -4.22 -4.07 -3.51
CA ARG A 21 -4.23 -4.93 -2.33
C ARG A 21 -2.81 -5.14 -1.81
N VAL A 22 -2.62 -4.91 -0.52
CA VAL A 22 -1.33 -5.14 0.13
C VAL A 22 -1.03 -6.64 0.10
N LEU A 23 0.14 -7.01 -0.42
CA LEU A 23 0.65 -8.38 -0.42
C LEU A 23 1.53 -8.66 0.80
N SER A 24 2.42 -7.71 1.14
CA SER A 24 3.35 -7.83 2.25
C SER A 24 3.79 -6.47 2.78
N ILE A 25 4.25 -6.45 4.02
CA ILE A 25 4.80 -5.27 4.70
C ILE A 25 6.18 -5.63 5.22
N ASP A 26 7.13 -4.72 5.04
CA ASP A 26 8.48 -4.77 5.59
C ASP A 26 8.79 -3.50 6.40
N THR A 27 9.97 -3.44 7.00
CA THR A 27 10.38 -2.31 7.86
C THR A 27 10.47 -0.96 7.13
N GLY A 28 10.53 -0.95 5.80
CA GLY A 28 10.65 0.25 4.99
C GLY A 28 9.51 0.51 4.01
N GLY A 29 8.53 -0.39 3.90
CA GLY A 29 7.47 -0.24 2.90
C GLY A 29 6.45 -1.36 2.83
N ALA A 30 5.59 -1.26 1.83
CA ALA A 30 4.48 -2.17 1.54
C ALA A 30 4.56 -2.58 0.08
N THR A 31 4.43 -3.88 -0.20
CA THR A 31 4.24 -4.36 -1.56
C THR A 31 2.76 -4.46 -1.84
N VAL A 32 2.29 -3.83 -2.91
CA VAL A 32 0.87 -3.72 -3.27
C VAL A 32 0.68 -4.21 -4.71
N ASP A 33 -0.35 -5.02 -4.91
CA ASP A 33 -0.82 -5.44 -6.24
C ASP A 33 -1.97 -4.54 -6.70
N PHE A 34 -1.84 -3.92 -7.87
CA PHE A 34 -2.86 -3.08 -8.52
C PHE A 34 -3.56 -3.80 -9.68
N GLY A 35 -3.49 -5.13 -9.75
CA GLY A 35 -4.20 -5.97 -10.73
C GLY A 35 -3.53 -6.07 -12.11
N GLY A 36 -2.56 -5.20 -12.40
CA GLY A 36 -1.70 -5.28 -13.59
C GLY A 36 -0.23 -4.99 -13.33
N SER A 37 0.10 -4.52 -12.12
CA SER A 37 1.45 -4.27 -11.68
C SER A 37 1.56 -4.45 -10.16
N THR A 38 2.69 -4.98 -9.73
CA THR A 38 3.07 -5.06 -8.32
C THR A 38 4.10 -3.99 -8.03
N LEU A 39 3.83 -3.13 -7.06
CA LEU A 39 4.69 -1.99 -6.71
C LEU A 39 5.02 -2.02 -5.23
N ARG A 40 6.27 -1.70 -4.89
CA ARG A 40 6.69 -1.45 -3.51
C ARG A 40 6.57 0.05 -3.22
N ILE A 41 5.74 0.38 -2.24
CA ILE A 41 5.50 1.74 -1.76
C ILE A 41 6.27 1.93 -0.46
N GLU A 42 7.25 2.83 -0.47
CA GLU A 42 8.09 3.09 0.71
C GLU A 42 7.39 3.99 1.72
N THR A 43 7.77 3.87 2.99
CA THR A 43 7.32 4.79 4.05
C THR A 43 7.69 6.24 3.68
N PRO A 44 6.82 7.24 3.92
CA PRO A 44 5.59 7.16 4.73
C PRO A 44 4.32 6.85 3.90
N PHE A 45 4.41 5.98 2.89
CA PHE A 45 3.28 5.56 2.05
C PHE A 45 2.60 6.71 1.31
N ARG A 46 3.41 7.55 0.65
CA ARG A 46 2.87 8.74 -0.02
C ARG A 46 1.81 8.35 -1.04
N LYS A 47 0.69 9.09 -1.02
CA LYS A 47 -0.46 8.91 -1.92
C LYS A 47 -1.17 7.56 -1.79
N MET A 48 -0.98 6.85 -0.68
CA MET A 48 -1.66 5.60 -0.39
C MET A 48 -2.66 5.81 0.75
N THR A 49 -3.90 5.39 0.55
CA THR A 49 -4.98 5.48 1.55
C THR A 49 -5.63 4.12 1.72
N LYS A 50 -5.89 3.72 2.97
CA LYS A 50 -6.60 2.48 3.27
C LYS A 50 -8.10 2.62 2.96
N LEU A 51 -8.72 1.55 2.46
CA LEU A 51 -10.16 1.47 2.14
C LEU A 51 -10.91 0.54 3.09
#